data_AF-A0A2D0KPD1-F1
#
_entry.id   AF-A0A2D0KPD1-F1
#
_cell.length_a   1.000
_cell.length_b   1.000
_cell.length_c   1.000
_cell.angle_alpha   90.00
_cell.angle_beta   90.00
_cell.angle_gamma   90.00
#
_symmetry.space_group_name_H-M   'P 1'
#
loop_
_entity.id
_entity.type
_entity.pdbx_description
1 polymer ?
#
loop_
_entity_poly.entity_id
_entity_poly.type
_entity_poly.pdbx_seq_one_letter_code
_entity_poly.pdbx_strand_id
1 'polypeptide(L)'
;MNQTNRAVVTTSTLYVVPTPIGNLGDITQRALEVLKHVDLIAAEDTRHTGLLLQHFAINARMFALHDHNEQQKADQLIAKLQQGLSIALVSDAGTPLINDPGYHLVRRCREAGISVVPLPGPCAAIAALSAAGLPSDRFCYEGFLPAKSKGRQDALRDLAQESRTMIFYESTHRLLDSLEDIVEVWGAERYVVLARELTKTWESIQGMPVGKLLAWVREDETRRRGEMVLIVEGYHKPADDSLPPEALRTLALLQKELPLKKAAALAAEIHGVKKNALYRHAIEQNETEM
;
A
#
# COMPACT_ATOMS: atom_id res chain seq x y z
N MET A 1 19.80 12.42 -25.25
CA MET A 1 19.13 13.70 -25.55
C MET A 1 19.59 14.70 -24.49
N ASN A 2 20.53 15.58 -24.83
CA ASN A 2 20.96 16.66 -23.94
C ASN A 2 19.97 17.81 -24.06
N GLN A 3 18.85 17.74 -23.35
CA GLN A 3 18.09 18.96 -23.02
C GLN A 3 18.81 19.62 -21.86
N THR A 4 19.23 20.87 -22.07
CA THR A 4 19.79 21.74 -21.04
C THR A 4 18.91 21.72 -19.80
N ASN A 5 19.50 21.27 -18.70
CA ASN A 5 18.88 20.93 -17.41
C ASN A 5 18.52 22.19 -16.60
N ARG A 6 17.68 23.07 -17.16
CA ARG A 6 16.98 24.10 -16.39
C ARG A 6 15.54 23.65 -16.27
N ALA A 7 15.08 23.28 -15.08
CA ALA A 7 13.64 23.24 -14.82
C ALA A 7 13.08 24.64 -15.09
N VAL A 8 12.51 24.85 -16.27
CA VAL A 8 11.77 26.07 -16.58
C VAL A 8 10.47 25.99 -15.79
N VAL A 9 10.43 26.67 -14.64
CA VAL A 9 9.17 26.92 -13.94
C VAL A 9 8.29 27.74 -14.87
N THR A 10 7.12 27.19 -15.17
CA THR A 10 6.14 27.77 -16.08
C THR A 10 5.13 28.56 -15.24
N THR A 11 4.76 29.74 -15.73
CA THR A 11 3.71 30.56 -15.13
C THR A 11 2.38 29.82 -15.12
N SER A 12 1.47 30.19 -14.21
CA SER A 12 0.13 29.57 -14.12
C SER A 12 0.17 28.04 -14.04
N THR A 13 1.11 27.49 -13.28
CA THR A 13 1.31 26.04 -13.15
C THR A 13 1.37 25.65 -11.68
N LEU A 14 0.63 24.61 -11.32
CA LEU A 14 0.73 23.93 -10.04
C LEU A 14 1.69 22.73 -10.18
N TYR A 15 2.77 22.75 -9.42
CA TYR A 15 3.71 21.63 -9.31
C TYR A 15 3.37 20.79 -8.10
N VAL A 16 3.16 19.49 -8.26
CA VAL A 16 3.04 18.56 -7.13
C VAL A 16 4.43 18.02 -6.85
N VAL A 17 5.02 18.38 -5.71
CA VAL A 17 6.44 18.15 -5.42
C VAL A 17 6.60 17.23 -4.21
N PRO A 18 7.03 15.97 -4.43
CA PRO A 18 7.33 15.07 -3.32
C PRO A 18 8.52 15.54 -2.49
N THR A 19 8.43 15.35 -1.18
CA THR A 19 9.46 15.65 -0.17
C THR A 19 10.02 14.35 0.43
N PRO A 20 11.20 14.38 1.07
CA PRO A 20 11.75 13.23 1.78
C PRO A 20 10.80 12.61 2.82
N ILE A 21 10.95 11.30 3.08
CA ILE A 21 10.20 10.55 4.11
C ILE A 21 11.05 10.22 5.36
N GLY A 22 12.20 10.87 5.50
CA GLY A 22 13.11 10.64 6.63
C GLY A 22 14.56 11.01 6.33
N ASN A 23 15.02 10.80 5.09
CA ASN A 23 16.37 11.13 4.66
C ASN A 23 16.39 12.27 3.65
N LEU A 24 17.04 13.38 4.01
CA LEU A 24 17.14 14.57 3.17
C LEU A 24 17.82 14.29 1.81
N GLY A 25 18.63 13.24 1.71
CA GLY A 25 19.26 12.82 0.45
C GLY A 25 18.28 12.31 -0.62
N ASP A 26 17.03 11.99 -0.25
CA ASP A 26 16.05 11.41 -1.17
C ASP A 26 15.26 12.45 -1.98
N ILE A 27 15.46 13.74 -1.71
CA ILE A 27 14.84 14.79 -2.51
C ILE A 27 15.45 14.81 -3.91
N THR A 28 14.61 14.90 -4.94
CA THR A 28 15.11 14.92 -6.32
C THR A 28 15.73 16.28 -6.66
N GLN A 29 16.71 16.28 -7.56
CA GLN A 29 17.28 17.51 -8.09
C GLN A 29 16.18 18.43 -8.68
N ARG A 30 15.21 17.84 -9.40
CA ARG A 30 14.11 18.61 -10.00
C ARG A 30 13.19 19.23 -8.97
N ALA A 31 12.94 18.56 -7.84
CA ALA A 31 12.18 19.14 -6.73
C ALA A 31 12.90 20.36 -6.15
N LEU A 32 14.21 20.28 -5.91
CA LEU A 32 15.01 21.41 -5.44
C LEU A 32 14.98 22.59 -6.43
N GLU A 33 15.09 22.32 -7.73
CA GLU A 33 15.01 23.36 -8.75
C GLU A 33 13.64 24.03 -8.78
N VAL A 34 12.54 23.27 -8.75
CA VAL A 34 11.18 23.83 -8.72
C VAL A 34 10.96 24.66 -7.46
N LEU A 35 11.27 24.13 -6.27
CA LEU A 35 11.06 24.83 -5.00
C LEU A 35 11.86 26.15 -4.90
N LYS A 36 13.02 26.24 -5.58
CA LYS A 36 13.84 27.46 -5.66
C LYS A 36 13.24 28.55 -6.54
N HIS A 37 12.42 28.20 -7.53
CA HIS A 37 12.01 29.12 -8.59
C HIS A 37 10.50 29.39 -8.65
N VAL A 38 9.66 28.61 -7.96
CA VAL A 38 8.23 28.92 -7.87
C VAL A 38 7.97 30.20 -7.06
N ASP A 39 6.90 30.90 -7.39
CA ASP A 39 6.55 32.16 -6.72
C ASP A 39 6.00 31.96 -5.29
N LEU A 40 5.46 30.77 -5.03
CA LEU A 40 4.81 30.38 -3.78
C LEU A 40 4.88 28.85 -3.56
N ILE A 41 5.07 28.43 -2.32
CA ILE A 41 4.95 27.03 -1.89
C ILE A 41 3.70 26.90 -1.03
N ALA A 42 2.70 26.13 -1.47
CA ALA A 42 1.60 25.66 -0.66
C ALA A 42 2.07 24.42 0.12
N ALA A 43 2.12 24.52 1.44
CA ALA A 43 2.63 23.48 2.32
C ALA A 43 1.58 23.06 3.34
N GLU A 44 1.57 21.77 3.68
CA GLU A 44 0.78 21.22 4.79
C GLU A 44 1.15 21.91 6.11
N ASP A 45 2.34 21.64 6.67
CA ASP A 45 2.89 22.44 7.78
C ASP A 45 4.08 23.29 7.30
N THR A 46 3.91 24.62 7.39
CA THR A 46 4.95 25.59 7.01
C THR A 46 6.15 25.57 7.96
N ARG A 47 6.02 25.08 9.19
CA ARG A 47 7.13 24.90 10.13
C ARG A 47 8.00 23.72 9.70
N HIS A 48 7.37 22.59 9.37
CA HIS A 48 8.08 21.40 8.91
C HIS A 48 8.75 21.66 7.56
N THR A 49 7.98 22.18 6.59
CA THR A 49 8.53 22.58 5.28
C THR A 49 9.64 23.62 5.43
N GLY A 50 9.51 24.56 6.37
CA GLY A 50 10.53 25.57 6.65
C GLY A 50 11.90 24.97 7.01
N LEU A 51 11.94 23.89 7.80
CA LEU A 51 13.18 23.18 8.14
C LEU A 51 13.83 22.53 6.91
N LEU A 52 13.02 21.92 6.04
CA LEU A 52 13.48 21.33 4.79
C LEU A 52 14.11 22.40 3.88
N LEU A 53 13.38 23.52 3.67
CA LEU A 53 13.87 24.61 2.83
C LEU A 53 15.13 25.25 3.40
N GLN A 54 15.23 25.39 4.73
CA GLN A 54 16.41 25.90 5.42
C GLN A 54 17.63 25.01 5.15
N HIS A 55 17.49 23.68 5.25
CA HIS A 55 18.58 22.75 4.97
C HIS A 55 19.15 22.91 3.56
N PHE A 56 18.28 23.17 2.56
CA PHE A 56 18.67 23.36 1.17
C PHE A 56 18.93 24.82 0.77
N ALA A 57 18.96 25.74 1.75
CA ALA A 57 19.13 27.17 1.54
C ALA A 57 18.15 27.76 0.51
N ILE A 58 16.90 27.30 0.54
CA ILE A 58 15.81 27.78 -0.33
C ILE A 58 15.05 28.87 0.41
N ASN A 59 15.06 30.09 -0.12
CA ASN A 59 14.24 31.19 0.37
C ASN A 59 12.99 31.32 -0.50
N ALA A 60 11.85 30.89 0.01
CA ALA A 60 10.58 30.89 -0.71
C ALA A 60 9.44 31.37 0.19
N ARG A 61 8.43 31.99 -0.42
CA ARG A 61 7.19 32.34 0.27
C ARG A 61 6.36 31.08 0.46
N MET A 62 5.85 30.87 1.66
CA MET A 62 4.99 29.74 1.99
C MET A 62 3.55 30.15 2.24
N PHE A 63 2.62 29.25 1.94
CA PHE A 63 1.20 29.38 2.19
C PHE A 63 0.70 28.08 2.82
N ALA A 64 0.13 28.15 4.02
CA ALA A 64 -0.34 26.97 4.73
C ALA A 64 -1.64 26.43 4.11
N LEU A 65 -1.69 25.14 3.79
CA LEU A 65 -2.84 24.43 3.22
C LEU A 65 -3.00 23.08 3.93
N HIS A 66 -4.00 22.96 4.80
CA HIS A 66 -4.25 21.73 5.57
C HIS A 66 -5.68 21.24 5.30
N ASP A 67 -5.94 19.95 5.49
CA ASP A 67 -7.21 19.29 5.12
C ASP A 67 -8.47 20.08 5.50
N HIS A 68 -8.56 20.58 6.74
CA HIS A 68 -9.74 21.27 7.24
C HIS A 68 -10.08 22.58 6.53
N ASN A 69 -9.12 23.21 5.86
CA ASN A 69 -9.31 24.50 5.19
C ASN A 69 -9.07 24.44 3.68
N GLU A 70 -8.85 23.25 3.14
CA GLU A 70 -8.35 23.07 1.78
C GLU A 70 -9.29 23.71 0.76
N GLN A 71 -10.61 23.52 0.90
CA GLN A 71 -11.58 24.07 -0.06
C GLN A 71 -11.59 25.61 -0.08
N GLN A 72 -11.62 26.25 1.09
CA GLN A 72 -11.63 27.72 1.18
C GLN A 72 -10.32 28.33 0.67
N LYS A 73 -9.19 27.67 0.97
CA LYS A 73 -7.87 28.15 0.59
C LYS A 73 -7.50 27.82 -0.85
N ALA A 74 -8.07 26.75 -1.42
CA ALA A 74 -7.86 26.39 -2.81
C ALA A 74 -8.26 27.55 -3.73
N ASP A 75 -9.42 28.18 -3.51
CA ASP A 75 -9.87 29.30 -4.35
C ASP A 75 -8.88 30.48 -4.35
N GLN A 76 -8.21 30.75 -3.22
CA GLN A 76 -7.17 31.79 -3.14
C GLN A 76 -5.92 31.42 -3.95
N LEU A 77 -5.53 30.15 -3.95
CA LEU A 77 -4.39 29.64 -4.72
C LEU A 77 -4.72 29.61 -6.22
N ILE A 78 -5.95 29.24 -6.59
CA ILE A 78 -6.44 29.29 -7.98
C ILE A 78 -6.40 30.71 -8.51
N ALA A 79 -6.87 31.70 -7.75
CA ALA A 79 -6.80 33.10 -8.16
C ALA A 79 -5.35 33.56 -8.43
N LYS A 80 -4.38 33.10 -7.61
CA LYS A 80 -2.95 33.39 -7.82
C LYS A 80 -2.42 32.71 -9.08
N LEU A 81 -2.76 31.44 -9.31
CA LEU A 81 -2.38 30.71 -10.52
C LEU A 81 -2.93 31.40 -11.79
N GLN A 82 -4.18 31.87 -11.76
CA GLN A 82 -4.80 32.61 -12.86
C GLN A 82 -4.14 33.98 -13.12
N GLN A 83 -3.48 34.56 -12.11
CA GLN A 83 -2.70 35.79 -12.24
C GLN A 83 -1.29 35.57 -12.83
N GLY A 84 -0.94 34.33 -13.19
CA GLY A 84 0.38 34.02 -13.75
C GLY A 84 1.36 33.39 -12.75
N LEU A 85 1.03 33.34 -11.46
CA LEU A 85 1.95 32.77 -10.47
C LEU A 85 2.13 31.27 -10.67
N SER A 86 3.34 30.80 -10.39
CA SER A 86 3.69 29.39 -10.27
C SER A 86 3.63 28.97 -8.80
N ILE A 87 3.06 27.80 -8.51
CA ILE A 87 2.88 27.30 -7.14
C ILE A 87 3.39 25.87 -7.04
N ALA A 88 4.20 25.57 -6.02
CA ALA A 88 4.49 24.19 -5.64
C ALA A 88 3.59 23.75 -4.48
N LEU A 89 3.00 22.56 -4.57
CA LEU A 89 2.32 21.88 -3.48
C LEU A 89 3.26 20.83 -2.89
N VAL A 90 3.46 20.88 -1.57
CA VAL A 90 4.24 19.91 -0.79
C VAL A 90 3.42 19.45 0.41
N SER A 91 3.64 18.20 0.82
CA SER A 91 3.20 17.65 2.10
C SER A 91 4.39 17.54 3.06
N ASP A 92 4.10 17.23 4.31
CA ASP A 92 5.11 17.09 5.35
C ASP A 92 6.15 16.01 5.01
N ALA A 93 5.72 14.92 4.37
CA ALA A 93 6.61 13.86 3.93
C ALA A 93 6.04 13.11 2.72
N GLY A 94 6.90 12.76 1.76
CA GLY A 94 6.53 11.92 0.63
C GLY A 94 5.77 12.66 -0.46
N THR A 95 4.83 11.96 -1.09
CA THR A 95 4.12 12.47 -2.27
C THR A 95 2.79 13.09 -1.86
N PRO A 96 2.56 14.40 -2.11
CA PRO A 96 1.29 15.03 -1.79
C PRO A 96 0.09 14.30 -2.41
N LEU A 97 -1.09 14.45 -1.81
CA LEU A 97 -2.35 13.75 -2.13
C LEU A 97 -2.42 12.27 -1.71
N ILE A 98 -1.29 11.63 -1.38
CA ILE A 98 -1.29 10.23 -0.95
C ILE A 98 -1.40 10.18 0.57
N ASN A 99 -2.65 10.19 1.05
CA ASN A 99 -2.99 10.37 2.47
C ASN A 99 -2.58 11.72 3.08
N ASP A 100 -2.40 12.73 2.21
CA ASP A 100 -2.06 14.13 2.53
C ASP A 100 -3.04 15.11 1.85
N PRO A 101 -3.14 16.38 2.29
CA PRO A 101 -3.93 17.42 1.62
C PRO A 101 -3.50 17.68 0.17
N GLY A 102 -4.40 18.28 -0.61
CA GLY A 102 -4.12 18.78 -1.97
C GLY A 102 -5.06 18.27 -3.05
N TYR A 103 -5.91 17.29 -2.74
CA TYR A 103 -6.89 16.73 -3.67
C TYR A 103 -7.84 17.80 -4.22
N HIS A 104 -8.44 18.62 -3.36
CA HIS A 104 -9.35 19.66 -3.78
C HIS A 104 -8.63 20.73 -4.61
N LEU A 105 -7.43 21.13 -4.22
CA LEU A 105 -6.64 22.10 -4.98
C LEU A 105 -6.33 21.59 -6.41
N VAL A 106 -5.82 20.37 -6.53
CA VAL A 106 -5.49 19.77 -7.84
C VAL A 106 -6.75 19.65 -8.70
N ARG A 107 -7.86 19.18 -8.13
CA ARG A 107 -9.14 19.09 -8.85
C ARG A 107 -9.58 20.44 -9.39
N ARG A 108 -9.55 21.48 -8.56
CA ARG A 108 -9.94 22.85 -8.95
C ARG A 108 -9.00 23.43 -10.01
N CYS A 109 -7.70 23.13 -9.95
CA CYS A 109 -6.76 23.52 -11.00
C CYS A 109 -7.17 22.91 -12.35
N ARG A 110 -7.48 21.61 -12.37
CA ARG A 110 -7.90 20.91 -13.59
C ARG A 110 -9.20 21.46 -14.15
N GLU A 111 -10.18 21.73 -13.29
CA GLU A 111 -11.47 22.35 -13.67
C GLU A 111 -11.28 23.76 -14.26
N ALA A 112 -10.30 24.52 -13.76
CA ALA A 112 -9.98 25.86 -14.23
C ALA A 112 -9.02 25.90 -15.44
N GLY A 113 -8.63 24.74 -16.00
CA GLY A 113 -7.68 24.66 -17.11
C GLY A 113 -6.23 25.03 -16.75
N ILE A 114 -5.90 25.05 -15.45
CA ILE A 114 -4.54 25.30 -14.95
C ILE A 114 -3.70 24.03 -15.12
N SER A 115 -2.46 24.20 -15.59
CA SER A 115 -1.52 23.10 -15.74
C SER A 115 -1.13 22.53 -14.38
N VAL A 116 -1.19 21.19 -14.25
CA VAL A 116 -0.73 20.46 -13.06
C VAL A 116 0.43 19.56 -13.49
N VAL A 117 1.60 19.77 -12.90
CA VAL A 117 2.84 19.06 -13.25
C VAL A 117 3.29 18.22 -12.05
N PRO A 118 3.10 16.88 -12.09
CA PRO A 118 3.60 16.02 -11.03
C PRO A 118 5.11 15.80 -11.15
N LEU A 119 5.82 15.93 -10.04
CA LEU A 119 7.19 15.49 -9.91
C LEU A 119 7.22 14.06 -9.38
N PRO A 120 8.02 13.15 -9.97
CA PRO A 120 8.32 11.89 -9.32
C PRO A 120 9.21 12.14 -8.09
N GLY A 121 9.09 11.28 -7.09
CA GLY A 121 9.87 11.38 -5.86
C GLY A 121 9.41 10.37 -4.81
N PRO A 122 9.83 10.55 -3.55
CA PRO A 122 9.60 9.58 -2.48
C PRO A 122 8.10 9.31 -2.21
N CYS A 123 7.78 8.03 -2.01
CA CYS A 123 6.48 7.55 -1.57
C CYS A 123 6.69 6.31 -0.69
N ALA A 124 6.32 6.37 0.59
CA ALA A 124 6.60 5.31 1.55
C ALA A 124 5.95 3.97 1.16
N ALA A 125 4.71 4.00 0.67
CA ALA A 125 4.00 2.81 0.18
C ALA A 125 4.78 2.07 -0.92
N ILE A 126 5.25 2.80 -1.93
CA ILE A 126 5.98 2.23 -3.07
C ILE A 126 7.39 1.79 -2.67
N ALA A 127 8.08 2.57 -1.84
CA ALA A 127 9.38 2.20 -1.30
C ALA A 127 9.31 0.87 -0.52
N ALA A 128 8.33 0.75 0.38
CA ALA A 128 8.07 -0.49 1.13
C ALA A 128 7.78 -1.68 0.22
N LEU A 129 6.85 -1.54 -0.73
CA LEU A 129 6.48 -2.61 -1.67
C LEU A 129 7.70 -3.11 -2.46
N SER A 130 8.57 -2.19 -2.92
CA SER A 130 9.74 -2.53 -3.73
C SER A 130 10.75 -3.45 -3.02
N ALA A 131 10.75 -3.43 -1.69
CA ALA A 131 11.65 -4.23 -0.85
C ALA A 131 10.94 -5.37 -0.09
N ALA A 132 9.62 -5.53 -0.26
CA ALA A 132 8.82 -6.47 0.53
C ALA A 132 8.94 -7.94 0.08
N GLY A 133 9.35 -8.19 -1.17
CA GLY A 133 9.39 -9.55 -1.72
C GLY A 133 8.01 -10.20 -1.94
N LEU A 134 6.94 -9.39 -2.00
CA LEU A 134 5.58 -9.81 -2.34
C LEU A 134 5.24 -9.48 -3.80
N PRO A 135 4.21 -10.12 -4.40
CA PRO A 135 3.75 -9.80 -5.75
C PRO A 135 3.43 -8.31 -5.89
N SER A 136 3.97 -7.69 -6.93
CA SER A 136 3.88 -6.23 -7.18
C SER A 136 3.38 -5.89 -8.59
N ASP A 137 2.95 -6.90 -9.36
CA ASP A 137 2.30 -6.72 -10.66
C ASP A 137 0.93 -6.03 -10.52
N ARG A 138 0.21 -6.34 -9.43
CA ARG A 138 -1.05 -5.70 -9.04
C ARG A 138 -1.12 -5.59 -7.52
N PHE A 139 -1.45 -4.40 -7.02
CA PHE A 139 -1.59 -4.14 -5.59
C PHE A 139 -2.73 -3.16 -5.30
N CYS A 140 -3.12 -3.09 -4.03
CA CYS A 140 -4.07 -2.12 -3.48
C CYS A 140 -3.35 -1.23 -2.47
N TYR A 141 -3.60 0.07 -2.54
CA TYR A 141 -3.21 1.00 -1.48
C TYR A 141 -4.46 1.37 -0.69
N GLU A 142 -4.48 1.03 0.59
CA GLU A 142 -5.64 1.18 1.48
C GLU A 142 -5.44 2.31 2.52
N GLY A 143 -4.28 2.98 2.51
CA GLY A 143 -3.98 4.06 3.44
C GLY A 143 -4.02 3.58 4.89
N PHE A 144 -4.67 4.34 5.77
CA PHE A 144 -4.84 3.98 7.18
C PHE A 144 -6.14 3.21 7.42
N LEU A 145 -6.06 2.10 8.14
CA LEU A 145 -7.23 1.42 8.67
C LEU A 145 -7.97 2.33 9.68
N PRO A 146 -9.30 2.15 9.85
CA PRO A 146 -10.06 2.85 10.87
C PRO A 146 -9.43 2.71 12.27
N ALA A 147 -9.40 3.79 13.04
CA ALA A 147 -8.72 3.80 14.33
C ALA A 147 -9.39 2.90 15.39
N LYS A 148 -10.72 2.73 15.33
CA LYS A 148 -11.49 1.92 16.28
C LYS A 148 -11.59 0.47 15.80
N SER A 149 -11.35 -0.49 16.71
CA SER A 149 -11.31 -1.93 16.40
C SER A 149 -12.53 -2.40 15.59
N LYS A 150 -13.77 -2.09 15.99
CA LYS A 150 -14.95 -2.49 15.20
C LYS A 150 -14.88 -2.06 13.73
N GLY A 151 -14.61 -0.77 13.48
CA GLY A 151 -14.50 -0.25 12.12
C GLY A 151 -13.31 -0.83 11.36
N ARG A 152 -12.20 -1.10 12.06
CA ARG A 152 -11.03 -1.76 11.49
C ARG A 152 -11.34 -3.19 11.07
N GLN A 153 -11.95 -3.98 11.94
CA GLN A 153 -12.37 -5.34 11.63
C GLN A 153 -13.37 -5.39 10.47
N ASP A 154 -14.33 -4.46 10.41
CA ASP A 154 -15.28 -4.38 9.30
C ASP A 154 -14.55 -4.13 7.97
N ALA A 155 -13.62 -3.15 7.93
CA ALA A 155 -12.78 -2.91 6.75
C ALA A 155 -11.90 -4.11 6.37
N LEU A 156 -11.33 -4.81 7.36
CA LEU A 156 -10.55 -6.04 7.12
C LEU A 156 -11.43 -7.16 6.54
N ARG A 157 -12.68 -7.32 7.02
CA ARG A 157 -13.61 -8.34 6.49
C ARG A 157 -13.95 -8.09 5.03
N ASP A 158 -14.16 -6.83 4.64
CA ASP A 158 -14.43 -6.44 3.25
C ASP A 158 -13.26 -6.80 2.31
N LEU A 159 -12.03 -6.80 2.84
CA LEU A 159 -10.80 -7.11 2.11
C LEU A 159 -10.34 -8.57 2.26
N ALA A 160 -11.10 -9.44 2.96
CA ALA A 160 -10.63 -10.78 3.31
C ALA A 160 -10.28 -11.67 2.11
N GLN A 161 -10.96 -11.47 0.98
CA GLN A 161 -10.77 -12.21 -0.27
C GLN A 161 -9.98 -11.42 -1.33
N GLU A 162 -9.42 -10.25 -0.98
CA GLU A 162 -8.59 -9.49 -1.93
C GLU A 162 -7.32 -10.28 -2.25
N SER A 163 -7.19 -10.67 -3.52
CA SER A 163 -6.08 -11.49 -4.03
C SER A 163 -4.79 -10.72 -4.32
N ARG A 164 -4.87 -9.39 -4.44
CA ARG A 164 -3.71 -8.51 -4.68
C ARG A 164 -2.97 -8.26 -3.38
N THR A 165 -1.68 -7.94 -3.48
CA THR A 165 -0.92 -7.38 -2.35
C THR A 165 -1.60 -6.09 -1.88
N MET A 166 -1.76 -5.93 -0.57
CA MET A 166 -2.37 -4.74 0.03
C MET A 166 -1.34 -3.96 0.83
N ILE A 167 -1.41 -2.63 0.76
CA ILE A 167 -0.49 -1.71 1.44
C ILE A 167 -1.28 -0.83 2.39
N PHE A 168 -0.88 -0.84 3.66
CA PHE A 168 -1.45 0.00 4.71
C PHE A 168 -0.37 0.85 5.37
N TYR A 169 -0.73 2.05 5.78
CA TYR A 169 0.01 2.83 6.75
C TYR A 169 -0.50 2.52 8.16
N GLU A 170 0.40 2.47 9.13
CA GLU A 170 0.01 2.27 10.52
C GLU A 170 0.86 3.11 11.48
N SER A 171 0.21 3.57 12.54
CA SER A 171 0.83 4.36 13.60
C SER A 171 1.40 3.48 14.73
N THR A 172 2.46 3.96 15.38
CA THR A 172 3.10 3.29 16.52
C THR A 172 2.14 2.88 17.64
N HIS A 173 1.12 3.72 17.92
CA HIS A 173 0.17 3.50 19.00
C HIS A 173 -0.90 2.46 18.67
N ARG A 174 -1.13 2.15 17.40
CA ARG A 174 -2.20 1.26 16.94
C ARG A 174 -1.70 -0.04 16.33
N LEU A 175 -0.39 -0.17 16.10
CA LEU A 175 0.17 -1.33 15.41
C LEU A 175 -0.24 -2.66 16.05
N LEU A 176 -0.15 -2.79 17.38
CA LEU A 176 -0.50 -4.03 18.06
C LEU A 176 -1.98 -4.38 17.85
N ASP A 177 -2.89 -3.44 18.13
CA ASP A 177 -4.33 -3.67 17.94
C ASP A 177 -4.67 -3.98 16.48
N SER A 178 -3.96 -3.37 15.52
CA SER A 178 -4.12 -3.60 14.09
C SER A 178 -3.68 -5.01 13.68
N LEU A 179 -2.50 -5.44 14.15
CA LEU A 179 -2.00 -6.80 13.92
C LEU A 179 -2.88 -7.87 14.60
N GLU A 180 -3.41 -7.58 15.79
CA GLU A 180 -4.37 -8.44 16.49
C GLU A 180 -5.67 -8.62 15.68
N ASP A 181 -6.25 -7.52 15.19
CA ASP A 181 -7.45 -7.59 14.35
C ASP A 181 -7.18 -8.28 13.01
N ILE A 182 -5.98 -8.12 12.42
CA ILE A 182 -5.59 -8.85 11.21
C ILE A 182 -5.51 -10.35 11.49
N VAL A 183 -4.90 -10.77 12.60
CA VAL A 183 -4.86 -12.19 13.00
C VAL A 183 -6.27 -12.73 13.19
N GLU A 184 -7.15 -11.97 13.85
CA GLU A 184 -8.54 -12.37 14.11
C GLU A 184 -9.35 -12.54 12.81
N VAL A 185 -9.22 -11.60 11.87
CA VAL A 185 -10.07 -11.55 10.66
C VAL A 185 -9.50 -12.37 9.50
N TRP A 186 -8.19 -12.34 9.26
CA TRP A 186 -7.56 -13.02 8.12
C TRP A 186 -6.82 -14.31 8.50
N GLY A 187 -6.65 -14.58 9.79
CA GLY A 187 -5.93 -15.74 10.30
C GLY A 187 -4.43 -15.48 10.48
N ALA A 188 -3.82 -16.21 11.44
CA ALA A 188 -2.43 -16.03 11.85
C ALA A 188 -1.38 -16.34 10.75
N GLU A 189 -1.76 -17.09 9.72
CA GLU A 189 -0.86 -17.53 8.65
C GLU A 189 -0.73 -16.53 7.50
N ARG A 190 -1.55 -15.47 7.47
CA ARG A 190 -1.43 -14.43 6.42
C ARG A 190 -0.04 -13.80 6.47
N TYR A 191 0.69 -13.81 5.38
CA TYR A 191 2.04 -13.23 5.35
C TYR A 191 1.98 -11.70 5.33
N VAL A 192 2.74 -11.05 6.21
CA VAL A 192 2.80 -9.60 6.33
C VAL A 192 4.25 -9.15 6.48
N VAL A 193 4.61 -8.09 5.77
CA VAL A 193 5.88 -7.38 5.89
C VAL A 193 5.64 -6.06 6.60
N LEU A 194 6.34 -5.85 7.71
CA LEU A 194 6.42 -4.57 8.41
C LEU A 194 7.68 -3.84 7.96
N ALA A 195 7.51 -2.74 7.24
CA ALA A 195 8.56 -1.80 6.91
C ALA A 195 8.50 -0.61 7.87
N ARG A 196 9.53 -0.43 8.70
CA ARG A 196 9.59 0.56 9.77
C ARG A 196 10.71 1.54 9.52
N GLU A 197 10.43 2.83 9.76
CA GLU A 197 11.42 3.92 9.72
C GLU A 197 12.21 3.96 8.39
N LEU A 198 11.51 3.76 7.27
CA LEU A 198 12.10 3.77 5.94
C LEU A 198 12.94 5.03 5.72
N THR A 199 14.11 4.83 5.10
CA THR A 199 15.16 5.81 4.81
C THR A 199 15.94 6.34 6.02
N LYS A 200 15.49 6.07 7.25
CA LYS A 200 16.09 6.61 8.48
C LYS A 200 17.12 5.67 9.10
N THR A 201 17.81 6.13 10.14
CA THR A 201 18.85 5.38 10.86
C THR A 201 18.40 4.01 11.38
N TRP A 202 17.13 3.88 11.77
CA TRP A 202 16.57 2.65 12.34
C TRP A 202 15.68 1.89 11.36
N GLU A 203 15.90 2.03 10.06
CA GLU A 203 15.17 1.28 9.04
C GLU A 203 15.19 -0.23 9.33
N SER A 204 14.03 -0.87 9.26
CA SER A 204 13.91 -2.32 9.38
C SER A 204 12.72 -2.83 8.58
N ILE A 205 12.94 -3.88 7.79
CA ILE A 205 11.91 -4.52 6.96
C ILE A 205 11.87 -6.00 7.35
N GLN A 206 10.77 -6.44 7.95
CA GLN A 206 10.62 -7.81 8.47
C GLN A 206 9.33 -8.43 7.96
N GLY A 207 9.44 -9.60 7.31
CA GLY A 207 8.31 -10.36 6.77
C GLY A 207 8.16 -11.71 7.46
N MET A 208 6.94 -12.04 7.87
CA MET A 208 6.57 -13.36 8.42
C MET A 208 5.04 -13.51 8.47
N PRO A 209 4.51 -14.73 8.74
CA PRO A 209 3.11 -14.90 9.08
C PRO A 209 2.68 -13.96 10.22
N VAL A 210 1.52 -13.31 10.08
CA VAL A 210 1.11 -12.20 10.95
C VAL A 210 1.01 -12.58 12.43
N GLY A 211 0.66 -13.83 12.75
CA GLY A 211 0.70 -14.32 14.12
C GLY A 211 2.10 -14.31 14.73
N LYS A 212 3.12 -14.68 13.93
CA LYS A 212 4.54 -14.60 14.33
C LYS A 212 5.00 -13.15 14.38
N LEU A 213 4.57 -12.31 13.43
CA LEU A 213 4.91 -10.89 13.41
C LEU A 213 4.40 -10.18 14.66
N LEU A 214 3.15 -10.44 15.06
CA LEU A 214 2.56 -9.92 16.29
C LEU A 214 3.37 -10.33 17.53
N ALA A 215 3.75 -11.60 17.64
CA ALA A 215 4.60 -12.07 18.74
C ALA A 215 5.97 -11.38 18.73
N TRP A 216 6.63 -11.29 17.57
CA TRP A 216 7.91 -10.62 17.39
C TRP A 216 7.84 -9.13 17.76
N VAL A 217 6.78 -8.41 17.39
CA VAL A 217 6.61 -6.99 17.78
C VAL A 217 6.42 -6.86 19.30
N ARG A 218 5.70 -7.79 19.96
CA ARG A 218 5.47 -7.75 21.42
C ARG A 218 6.72 -7.98 22.26
N GLU A 219 7.72 -8.66 21.72
CA GLU A 219 8.99 -8.95 22.42
C GLU A 219 9.83 -7.68 22.70
N ASP A 220 9.72 -6.65 21.85
CA ASP A 220 10.54 -5.45 21.97
C ASP A 220 9.78 -4.21 21.47
N GLU A 221 9.51 -3.29 22.38
CA GLU A 221 8.77 -2.06 22.08
C GLU A 221 9.44 -1.21 20.99
N THR A 222 10.76 -1.28 20.83
CA THR A 222 11.46 -0.51 19.78
C THR A 222 11.04 -0.94 18.37
N ARG A 223 10.55 -2.18 18.21
CA ARG A 223 10.07 -2.75 16.93
C ARG A 223 8.78 -2.12 16.43
N ARG A 224 8.08 -1.33 17.25
CA ARG A 224 6.87 -0.59 16.87
C ARG A 224 7.02 0.93 16.92
N ARG A 225 8.22 1.46 17.18
CA ARG A 225 8.46 2.92 17.26
C ARG A 225 8.71 3.52 15.88
N GLY A 226 8.15 4.70 15.66
CA GLY A 226 8.30 5.46 14.41
C GLY A 226 7.14 5.26 13.45
N GLU A 227 7.44 5.46 12.17
CA GLU A 227 6.48 5.36 11.06
C GLU A 227 6.58 3.99 10.38
N MET A 228 5.44 3.43 9.99
CA MET A 228 5.36 2.06 9.51
C MET A 228 4.43 1.90 8.31
N VAL A 229 4.84 1.01 7.42
CA VAL A 229 4.04 0.50 6.30
C VAL A 229 3.90 -1.00 6.48
N LEU A 230 2.66 -1.49 6.37
CA LEU A 230 2.36 -2.92 6.31
C LEU A 230 2.11 -3.31 4.85
N ILE A 231 2.86 -4.28 4.35
CA ILE A 231 2.64 -4.91 3.05
C ILE A 231 2.09 -6.31 3.32
N VAL A 232 0.83 -6.52 2.98
CA VAL A 232 0.08 -7.73 3.29
C VAL A 232 -0.06 -8.56 2.03
N GLU A 233 0.26 -9.84 2.11
CA GLU A 233 0.03 -10.78 1.02
C GLU A 233 -1.48 -10.87 0.68
N GLY A 234 -1.77 -10.97 -0.61
CA GLY A 234 -3.13 -11.22 -1.07
C GLY A 234 -3.68 -12.57 -0.60
N TYR A 235 -5.00 -12.68 -0.58
CA TYR A 235 -5.68 -13.94 -0.34
C TYR A 235 -5.43 -14.91 -1.48
N HIS A 236 -4.85 -16.06 -1.14
CA HIS A 236 -4.79 -17.21 -2.02
C HIS A 236 -5.94 -18.14 -1.68
N LYS A 237 -6.86 -18.34 -2.63
CA LYS A 237 -7.86 -19.40 -2.49
C LYS A 237 -7.08 -20.71 -2.31
N PRO A 238 -7.30 -21.46 -1.21
CA PRO A 238 -6.74 -22.79 -1.08
C PRO A 238 -7.03 -23.55 -2.38
N ALA A 239 -6.04 -24.28 -2.89
CA ALA A 239 -6.31 -25.19 -4.00
C ALA A 239 -7.54 -26.01 -3.60
N ASP A 240 -8.57 -25.96 -4.43
CA ASP A 240 -9.77 -26.75 -4.23
C ASP A 240 -9.38 -28.21 -4.53
N ASP A 241 -8.75 -28.84 -3.54
CA ASP A 241 -8.46 -30.27 -3.54
C ASP A 241 -9.73 -31.06 -3.23
N SER A 242 -10.89 -30.40 -3.02
CA SER A 242 -12.17 -31.08 -2.92
C SER A 242 -12.50 -31.71 -4.28
N LEU A 243 -12.63 -33.03 -4.24
CA LEU A 243 -13.01 -33.79 -5.41
C LEU A 243 -14.49 -33.48 -5.70
N PRO A 244 -14.86 -33.18 -6.96
CA PRO A 244 -16.25 -32.95 -7.32
C PRO A 244 -17.14 -34.09 -6.81
N PRO A 245 -18.31 -33.82 -6.23
CA PRO A 245 -19.21 -34.87 -5.73
C PRO A 245 -19.54 -35.93 -6.79
N GLU A 246 -19.61 -35.52 -8.06
CA GLU A 246 -19.81 -36.43 -9.19
C GLU A 246 -18.62 -37.35 -9.43
N ALA A 247 -17.39 -36.85 -9.26
CA ALA A 247 -16.16 -37.65 -9.34
C ALA A 247 -16.10 -38.70 -8.23
N LEU A 248 -16.51 -38.33 -7.01
CA LEU A 248 -16.63 -39.26 -5.88
C LEU A 248 -17.70 -40.32 -6.12
N ARG A 249 -18.86 -39.92 -6.66
CA ARG A 249 -19.95 -40.86 -7.00
C ARG A 249 -19.53 -41.85 -8.08
N THR A 250 -18.87 -41.39 -9.14
CA THR A 250 -18.34 -42.26 -10.20
C THR A 250 -17.29 -43.21 -9.65
N LEU A 251 -16.39 -42.72 -8.79
CA LEU A 251 -15.40 -43.56 -8.13
C LEU A 251 -16.06 -44.68 -7.30
N ALA A 252 -17.05 -44.35 -6.47
CA ALA A 252 -17.77 -45.32 -5.64
C ALA A 252 -18.51 -46.39 -6.46
N LEU A 253 -19.06 -46.05 -7.62
CA LEU A 253 -19.67 -47.02 -8.53
C LEU A 253 -18.63 -47.93 -9.19
N LEU A 254 -17.52 -47.37 -9.66
CA LEU A 254 -16.47 -48.13 -10.33
C LEU A 254 -15.72 -49.07 -9.39
N GLN A 255 -15.55 -48.72 -8.12
CA GLN A 255 -14.88 -49.57 -7.13
C GLN A 255 -15.63 -50.88 -6.84
N LYS A 256 -16.94 -50.95 -7.13
CA LYS A 256 -17.72 -52.19 -6.98
C LYS A 256 -17.28 -53.26 -8.00
N GLU A 257 -16.78 -52.83 -9.16
CA GLU A 257 -16.50 -53.70 -10.30
C GLU A 257 -15.01 -53.75 -10.66
N LEU A 258 -14.20 -52.78 -10.19
CA LEU A 258 -12.82 -52.60 -10.59
C LEU A 258 -11.88 -52.37 -9.39
N PRO A 259 -10.62 -52.84 -9.47
CA PRO A 259 -9.61 -52.50 -8.48
C PRO A 259 -9.44 -50.99 -8.31
N LEU A 260 -9.25 -50.53 -7.07
CA LEU A 260 -9.21 -49.11 -6.69
C LEU A 260 -8.33 -48.25 -7.61
N LYS A 261 -7.14 -48.73 -7.98
CA LYS A 261 -6.20 -48.02 -8.86
C LYS A 261 -6.75 -47.77 -10.27
N LYS A 262 -7.57 -48.68 -10.80
CA LYS A 262 -8.25 -48.55 -12.09
C LYS A 262 -9.50 -47.68 -11.96
N ALA A 263 -10.30 -47.88 -10.91
CA ALA A 263 -11.47 -47.05 -10.63
C ALA A 263 -11.11 -45.56 -10.48
N ALA A 264 -10.06 -45.24 -9.73
CA ALA A 264 -9.56 -43.87 -9.56
C ALA A 264 -8.99 -43.26 -10.85
N ALA A 265 -8.39 -44.07 -11.73
CA ALA A 265 -7.89 -43.59 -13.02
C ALA A 265 -9.04 -43.20 -13.97
N LEU A 266 -10.06 -44.06 -14.08
CA LEU A 266 -11.21 -43.81 -14.94
C LEU A 266 -12.08 -42.66 -14.43
N ALA A 267 -12.33 -42.59 -13.12
CA ALA A 267 -13.06 -41.47 -12.53
C ALA A 267 -12.31 -40.13 -12.72
N ALA A 268 -10.97 -40.14 -12.65
CA ALA A 268 -10.15 -38.96 -12.93
C ALA A 268 -10.27 -38.49 -14.37
N GLU A 269 -10.24 -39.42 -15.32
CA GLU A 269 -10.36 -39.14 -16.75
C GLU A 269 -11.74 -38.60 -17.11
N ILE A 270 -12.81 -39.18 -16.56
CA ILE A 270 -14.20 -38.77 -16.80
C ILE A 270 -14.45 -37.33 -16.31
N HIS A 271 -13.89 -36.97 -15.15
CA HIS A 271 -14.21 -35.71 -14.46
C HIS A 271 -13.11 -34.65 -14.57
N GLY A 272 -12.02 -34.93 -15.30
CA GLY A 272 -10.92 -33.98 -15.49
C GLY A 272 -10.16 -33.63 -14.19
N VAL A 273 -10.13 -34.53 -13.21
CA VAL A 273 -9.47 -34.32 -11.91
C VAL A 273 -8.19 -35.13 -11.77
N LYS A 274 -7.34 -34.80 -10.79
CA LYS A 274 -6.09 -35.53 -10.56
C LYS A 274 -6.38 -36.93 -10.00
N LYS A 275 -5.96 -37.99 -10.71
CA LYS A 275 -6.03 -39.39 -10.25
C LYS A 275 -5.50 -39.60 -8.83
N ASN A 276 -4.37 -38.96 -8.50
CA ASN A 276 -3.76 -39.12 -7.18
C ASN A 276 -4.64 -38.54 -6.05
N ALA A 277 -5.45 -37.51 -6.34
CA ALA A 277 -6.40 -36.97 -5.36
C ALA A 277 -7.53 -37.99 -5.10
N LEU A 278 -8.16 -38.54 -6.16
CA LEU A 278 -9.20 -39.58 -6.04
C LEU A 278 -8.70 -40.85 -5.35
N TYR A 279 -7.48 -41.27 -5.67
CA TYR A 279 -6.90 -42.49 -5.09
C TYR A 279 -6.61 -42.34 -3.58
N ARG A 280 -6.05 -41.19 -3.16
CA ARG A 280 -5.81 -40.89 -1.74
C ARG A 280 -7.11 -40.84 -0.94
N HIS A 281 -8.10 -40.11 -1.44
CA HIS A 281 -9.40 -39.98 -0.80
C HIS A 281 -10.06 -41.34 -0.52
N ALA A 282 -9.98 -42.28 -1.47
CA ALA A 282 -10.56 -43.61 -1.30
C ALA A 282 -9.77 -44.51 -0.34
N ILE A 283 -8.47 -44.32 -0.17
CA ILE A 283 -7.69 -45.04 0.86
C ILE A 283 -8.08 -44.52 2.24
N GLU A 284 -8.14 -43.19 2.41
CA GLU A 284 -8.50 -42.54 3.68
C GLU A 284 -9.92 -42.93 4.13
N GLN A 285 -10.89 -43.07 3.21
CA GLN A 285 -12.23 -43.55 3.56
C GLN A 285 -12.26 -45.02 3.98
N ASN A 286 -11.53 -45.91 3.30
CA ASN A 286 -11.46 -47.33 3.67
C ASN A 286 -10.75 -47.55 5.02
N GLU A 287 -9.82 -46.68 5.40
CA GLU A 287 -9.17 -46.71 6.72
C GLU A 287 -10.08 -46.16 7.84
N THR A 288 -11.07 -45.31 7.50
CA THR A 288 -12.02 -44.73 8.47
C THR A 288 -13.25 -45.62 8.71
N GLU A 289 -13.53 -46.55 7.79
CA GLU A 289 -14.64 -47.53 7.89
C GLU A 289 -14.23 -48.89 8.51
N MET A 290 -12.95 -49.05 8.86
CA MET A 290 -12.40 -50.20 9.62
C MET A 290 -12.35 -49.92 11.13
#